data_AF-A0A520ZL70-F1
#
_entry.id   AF-A0A520ZL70-F1
#
_cell.length_a   1.000
_cell.length_b   1.000
_cell.length_c   1.000
_cell.angle_alpha   90.00
_cell.angle_beta   90.00
_cell.angle_gamma   90.00
#
_symmetry.space_group_name_H-M   'P 1'
#
loop_
_entity.id
_entity.type
_entity.pdbx_description
1 polymer ?
#
loop_
_entity_poly.entity_id
_entity_poly.type
_entity_poly.pdbx_seq_one_letter_code
_entity_poly.pdbx_strand_id
1 'polypeptide(L)'
;MANRFTRRALLSGLGATLATPALALAPTRSLRPVPRGAAPIAVAPPEYASLIRDAGLGGQVTFAVADAKTGAFIETHNADVRLPAASVAKAATAYYALDRLGPEYRFVTRVLATAPIVNGRLDGDLILEGGGDPTLDTDAMADLVLALK
;
A
#
# COMPACT_ATOMS: atom_id res chain seq x y z
N MET A 1 -41.76 25.43 -31.11
CA MET A 1 -41.00 25.59 -29.86
C MET A 1 -39.68 26.29 -30.17
N ALA A 2 -39.57 27.58 -29.87
CA ALA A 2 -38.35 28.34 -30.12
C ALA A 2 -37.43 28.24 -28.89
N ASN A 3 -36.28 27.60 -29.05
CA ASN A 3 -35.32 27.39 -27.96
C ASN A 3 -34.59 28.71 -27.69
N ARG A 4 -34.94 29.42 -26.61
CA ARG A 4 -34.35 30.72 -26.27
C ARG A 4 -33.06 30.51 -25.47
N PHE A 5 -31.92 30.51 -26.15
CA PHE A 5 -30.63 30.66 -25.48
C PHE A 5 -30.57 32.03 -24.80
N THR A 6 -30.50 32.05 -23.48
CA THR A 6 -30.38 33.30 -22.70
C THR A 6 -28.90 33.68 -22.60
N ARG A 7 -28.61 35.00 -22.54
CA ARG A 7 -27.24 35.51 -22.30
C ARG A 7 -26.61 34.90 -21.05
N ARG A 8 -27.41 34.60 -20.03
CA ARG A 8 -26.98 33.87 -18.84
C ARG A 8 -26.50 32.46 -19.18
N ALA A 9 -27.28 31.67 -19.91
CA ALA A 9 -26.86 30.32 -20.30
C ALA A 9 -25.57 30.30 -21.15
N LEU A 10 -25.40 31.29 -22.04
CA LEU A 10 -24.18 31.43 -22.84
C LEU A 10 -22.96 31.80 -21.96
N LEU A 11 -23.11 32.76 -21.05
CA LEU A 11 -22.04 33.19 -20.15
C LEU A 11 -21.67 32.09 -19.14
N SER A 12 -22.65 31.32 -18.65
CA SER A 12 -22.42 30.17 -17.79
C SER A 12 -21.64 29.06 -18.52
N GLY A 13 -21.99 28.77 -19.78
CA GLY A 13 -21.27 27.79 -20.61
C GLY A 13 -19.83 28.21 -20.91
N LEU A 14 -19.59 29.49 -21.22
CA LEU A 14 -18.24 30.03 -21.41
C LEU A 14 -17.41 30.00 -20.12
N GLY A 15 -18.01 30.27 -18.96
CA GLY A 15 -17.34 30.17 -17.66
C GLY A 15 -16.86 28.74 -17.35
N ALA A 16 -17.63 27.72 -17.74
CA ALA A 16 -17.24 26.32 -17.55
C ALA A 16 -16.01 25.90 -18.39
N THR A 17 -15.76 26.55 -19.53
CA THR A 17 -14.56 26.28 -20.34
C THR A 17 -13.25 26.84 -19.77
N LEU A 18 -13.33 27.72 -18.76
CA LEU A 18 -12.15 28.24 -18.04
C LEU A 18 -11.77 27.36 -16.83
N ALA A 19 -12.59 26.38 -16.45
CA ALA A 19 -12.26 25.37 -15.45
C ALA A 19 -11.40 24.27 -16.09
N THR A 20 -10.16 24.62 -16.44
CA THR A 20 -9.14 23.65 -16.84
C THR A 20 -8.83 22.69 -15.68
N PRO A 21 -8.47 21.43 -15.96
CA PRO A 21 -7.92 20.51 -14.96
C PRO A 21 -6.45 20.90 -14.66
N ALA A 22 -6.21 22.16 -14.32
CA ALA A 22 -4.87 22.67 -14.06
C ALA A 22 -4.31 22.24 -12.69
N LEU A 23 -5.07 21.45 -11.90
CA LEU A 23 -4.70 21.04 -10.55
C LEU A 23 -4.62 19.51 -10.35
N ALA A 24 -4.73 18.71 -11.41
CA ALA A 24 -4.74 17.25 -11.31
C ALA A 24 -3.62 16.56 -12.10
N LEU A 25 -2.55 17.28 -12.45
CA LEU A 25 -1.36 16.63 -13.02
C LEU A 25 -0.56 15.99 -11.89
N ALA A 26 -0.46 14.67 -11.91
CA ALA A 26 0.53 13.96 -11.10
C ALA A 26 1.94 14.49 -11.46
N PRO A 27 2.85 14.64 -10.49
CA PRO A 27 4.20 15.09 -10.77
C PRO A 27 4.87 14.13 -11.76
N THR A 28 5.42 14.68 -12.84
CA THR A 28 6.09 13.91 -13.92
C THR A 28 7.42 13.30 -13.50
N ARG A 29 7.87 13.59 -12.27
CA ARG A 29 9.05 13.00 -11.64
C ARG A 29 8.70 12.61 -10.20
N SER A 30 9.25 11.48 -9.76
CA SER A 30 9.08 11.00 -8.39
C SER A 30 9.64 12.00 -7.38
N LEU A 31 8.92 12.24 -6.28
CA LEU A 31 9.45 12.92 -5.10
C LEU A 31 10.42 12.04 -4.29
N ARG A 32 10.64 10.79 -4.71
CA ARG A 32 11.55 9.89 -4.02
C ARG A 32 13.00 10.31 -4.26
N PRO A 33 13.89 10.11 -3.28
CA PRO A 33 15.32 10.31 -3.46
C PRO A 33 15.82 9.50 -4.65
N VAL A 34 16.44 10.17 -5.63
CA VAL A 34 17.15 9.53 -6.73
C VAL A 34 18.45 8.94 -6.16
N PRO A 35 18.85 7.71 -6.54
CA PRO A 35 20.14 7.16 -6.13
C PRO A 35 21.25 8.16 -6.47
N ARG A 36 22.01 8.59 -5.46
CA ARG A 36 23.20 9.40 -5.69
C ARG A 36 24.14 8.51 -6.52
N GLY A 37 24.51 8.96 -7.72
CA GLY A 37 25.46 8.24 -8.56
C GLY A 37 26.73 7.89 -7.77
N ALA A 38 27.48 6.89 -8.23
CA ALA A 38 28.67 6.34 -7.57
C ALA A 38 29.88 7.31 -7.49
N ALA A 39 29.64 8.62 -7.40
CA ALA A 39 30.64 9.57 -7.00
C ALA A 39 31.11 9.20 -5.57
N PRO A 40 32.42 9.03 -5.35
CA PRO A 40 32.93 8.79 -4.01
C PRO A 40 32.47 9.94 -3.12
N ILE A 41 31.86 9.59 -1.99
CA ILE A 41 31.51 10.55 -0.95
C ILE A 41 32.86 11.05 -0.40
N ALA A 42 33.36 12.15 -0.96
CA ALA A 42 34.65 12.74 -0.60
C ALA A 42 34.63 13.51 0.72
N VAL A 43 33.47 13.52 1.40
CA VAL A 43 33.25 14.19 2.68
C VAL A 43 32.87 13.12 3.69
N ALA A 44 33.66 12.94 4.74
CA ALA A 44 33.27 12.06 5.84
C ALA A 44 31.83 12.42 6.27
N PRO A 45 30.90 11.44 6.36
CA PRO A 45 29.55 11.75 6.78
C PRO A 45 29.58 12.48 8.13
N PRO A 46 28.69 13.48 8.34
CA PRO A 46 28.60 14.13 9.64
C PRO A 46 28.33 13.10 10.74
N GLU A 47 28.88 13.33 11.92
CA GLU A 47 28.63 12.49 13.10
C GLU A 47 27.11 12.38 13.34
N TYR A 48 26.61 11.17 13.59
CA TYR A 48 25.17 10.94 13.82
C TYR A 48 24.57 11.88 14.88
N ALA A 49 25.35 12.27 15.89
CA ALA A 49 24.95 13.20 16.92
C ALA A 49 24.59 14.58 16.35
N SER A 50 25.34 15.10 15.37
CA SER A 50 24.97 16.37 14.72
C SER A 50 23.72 16.20 13.86
N LEU A 51 23.58 15.08 13.15
CA LEU A 51 22.38 14.80 12.36
C LEU A 51 21.10 14.78 13.22
N ILE A 52 21.14 14.14 14.39
CA ILE A 52 19.99 14.10 15.31
C ILE A 52 19.70 15.50 15.86
N ARG A 53 20.72 16.25 16.27
CA ARG A 53 20.56 17.64 16.76
C ARG A 53 19.96 18.54 15.69
N ASP A 54 20.52 18.53 14.49
CA ASP A 54 20.12 19.40 13.38
C ASP A 54 18.71 19.07 12.88
N ALA A 55 18.29 17.81 13.00
CA ALA A 55 16.94 17.37 12.64
C ALA A 55 15.86 17.89 13.61
N GLY A 56 16.22 18.38 14.81
CA GLY A 56 15.28 18.96 15.77
C GLY A 56 14.16 18.00 16.19
N LEU A 57 14.44 16.69 16.20
CA LEU A 57 13.43 15.66 16.47
C LEU A 57 12.98 15.73 17.94
N GLY A 58 11.67 15.72 18.15
CA GLY A 58 11.09 15.52 19.47
C GLY A 58 11.17 14.06 19.92
N GLY A 59 11.29 13.82 21.23
CA GLY A 59 11.29 12.48 21.81
C GLY A 59 12.66 11.78 21.79
N GLN A 60 12.64 10.45 21.93
CA GLN A 60 13.85 9.63 21.91
C GLN A 60 14.12 9.11 20.50
N VAL A 61 15.38 9.21 20.06
CA VAL A 61 15.85 8.64 18.80
C VAL A 61 16.73 7.44 19.11
N THR A 62 16.52 6.34 18.39
CA THR A 62 17.31 5.11 18.49
C THR A 62 17.59 4.59 17.09
N PHE A 63 18.78 4.03 16.84
CA PHE A 63 19.06 3.31 15.61
C PHE A 63 20.17 2.27 15.80
N ALA A 64 20.20 1.30 14.90
CA ALA A 64 21.31 0.37 14.73
C ALA A 64 21.54 0.16 13.23
N VAL A 65 22.79 0.33 12.80
CA VAL A 65 23.26 0.07 11.45
C VAL A 65 24.18 -1.13 11.51
N ALA A 66 23.92 -2.14 10.68
CA ALA A 66 24.73 -3.34 10.61
C ALA A 66 25.08 -3.66 9.15
N ASP A 67 26.23 -4.29 8.95
CA ASP A 67 26.58 -4.89 7.68
C ASP A 67 25.66 -6.09 7.42
N ALA A 68 24.92 -6.07 6.31
CA ALA A 68 23.91 -7.08 6.03
C ALA A 68 24.47 -8.48 5.73
N LYS A 69 25.77 -8.60 5.40
CA LYS A 69 26.40 -9.91 5.10
C LYS A 69 26.94 -10.58 6.36
N THR A 70 27.55 -9.79 7.23
CA THR A 70 28.27 -10.27 8.42
C THR A 70 27.44 -10.13 9.70
N GLY A 71 26.44 -9.25 9.71
CA GLY A 71 25.66 -8.89 10.89
C GLY A 71 26.41 -8.00 11.88
N ALA A 72 27.64 -7.59 11.59
CA ALA A 72 28.42 -6.73 12.47
C ALA A 72 27.82 -5.31 12.51
N PHE A 73 27.62 -4.78 13.72
CA PHE A 73 27.20 -3.39 13.88
C PHE A 73 28.29 -2.44 13.37
N ILE A 74 27.87 -1.53 12.49
CA ILE A 74 28.70 -0.44 11.97
C ILE A 74 28.56 0.79 12.87
N GLU A 75 27.34 1.08 13.32
CA GLU A 75 27.03 2.27 14.12
C GLU A 75 25.72 2.07 14.90
N THR A 76 25.65 2.54 16.14
CA THR A 76 24.46 2.38 16.98
C THR A 76 24.24 3.61 17.86
N HIS A 77 22.98 3.93 18.11
CA HIS A 77 22.57 4.91 19.11
C HIS A 77 21.38 4.37 19.90
N ASN A 78 21.57 4.13 21.21
CA ASN A 78 20.51 3.63 22.11
C ASN A 78 19.78 2.37 21.59
N ALA A 79 20.51 1.44 20.94
CA ALA A 79 19.91 0.31 20.24
C ALA A 79 19.09 -0.63 21.15
N ASP A 80 19.41 -0.70 22.44
CA ASP A 80 18.71 -1.55 23.42
C ASP A 80 17.47 -0.89 24.04
N VAL A 81 17.20 0.38 23.73
CA VAL A 81 16.02 1.10 24.23
C VAL A 81 14.78 0.65 23.45
N ARG A 82 13.79 0.12 24.17
CA ARG A 82 12.53 -0.33 23.58
C ARG A 82 11.62 0.87 23.25
N LEU A 83 11.28 1.00 21.98
CA LEU A 83 10.30 1.97 21.48
C LEU A 83 9.16 1.27 20.74
N PRO A 84 7.96 1.89 20.63
CA PRO A 84 6.89 1.39 19.78
C PRO A 84 7.35 1.32 18.31
N ALA A 85 7.33 0.14 17.71
CA ALA A 85 7.82 -0.07 16.34
C ALA A 85 6.92 0.53 15.25
N ALA A 86 5.69 0.97 15.60
CA ALA A 86 4.67 1.38 14.62
C ALA A 86 4.56 0.35 13.47
N SER A 87 4.53 0.80 12.22
CA SER A 87 4.45 -0.11 11.07
C SER A 87 5.72 -0.93 10.80
N VAL A 88 6.86 -0.66 11.46
CA VAL A 88 8.06 -1.52 11.36
C VAL A 88 7.79 -2.92 11.91
N ALA A 89 6.81 -3.07 12.82
CA ALA A 89 6.34 -4.37 13.29
C ALA A 89 5.94 -5.34 12.14
N LYS A 90 5.52 -4.80 10.99
CA LYS A 90 5.17 -5.61 9.81
C LYS A 90 6.34 -6.41 9.26
N ALA A 91 7.59 -6.00 9.47
CA ALA A 91 8.76 -6.77 9.03
C ALA A 91 8.83 -8.14 9.72
N ALA A 92 8.59 -8.18 11.04
CA ALA A 92 8.56 -9.42 11.80
C ALA A 92 7.37 -10.31 11.38
N THR A 93 6.19 -9.70 11.19
CA THR A 93 5.00 -10.42 10.70
C THR A 93 5.20 -10.99 9.30
N ALA A 94 5.80 -10.23 8.38
CA ALA A 94 6.08 -10.67 7.02
C ALA A 94 7.10 -11.82 7.00
N TYR A 95 8.16 -11.73 7.80
CA TYR A 95 9.12 -12.83 7.96
C TYR A 95 8.42 -14.10 8.47
N TYR A 96 7.60 -13.98 9.52
CA TYR A 96 6.85 -15.11 10.06
C TYR A 96 5.90 -15.72 9.02
N ALA A 97 5.19 -14.90 8.24
CA ALA A 97 4.30 -15.38 7.19
C ALA A 97 5.08 -16.15 6.10
N LEU A 98 6.22 -15.62 5.65
CA LEU A 98 7.06 -16.28 4.66
C LEU A 98 7.64 -17.61 5.19
N ASP A 99 8.07 -17.65 6.44
CA ASP A 99 8.60 -18.85 7.10
C ASP A 99 7.53 -19.96 7.22
N ARG A 100 6.30 -19.60 7.61
CA ARG A 100 5.25 -20.58 7.92
C ARG A 100 4.37 -20.97 6.74
N LEU A 101 4.10 -20.03 5.84
CA LEU A 101 3.21 -20.24 4.71
C LEU A 101 4.00 -20.53 3.42
N GLY A 102 5.21 -20.00 3.32
CA GLY A 102 5.99 -20.00 2.09
C GLY A 102 5.59 -18.87 1.12
N PRO A 103 6.47 -18.51 0.18
CA PRO A 103 6.21 -17.43 -0.79
C PRO A 103 5.09 -17.76 -1.78
N GLU A 104 4.82 -19.05 -2.01
CA GLU A 104 3.79 -19.50 -2.94
C GLU A 104 2.43 -19.73 -2.30
N TYR A 105 2.26 -19.40 -1.03
CA TYR A 105 0.97 -19.53 -0.37
C TYR A 105 -0.09 -18.70 -1.11
N ARG A 106 -1.27 -19.29 -1.29
CA ARG A 106 -2.46 -18.63 -1.81
C ARG A 106 -3.60 -18.91 -0.85
N PHE A 107 -4.32 -17.85 -0.47
CA PHE A 107 -5.56 -17.99 0.27
C PHE A 107 -6.61 -18.65 -0.64
N VAL A 108 -7.51 -19.45 -0.05
CA VAL A 108 -8.51 -20.21 -0.81
C VAL A 108 -9.89 -19.90 -0.27
N THR A 109 -10.66 -19.11 -1.01
CA THR A 109 -12.08 -18.83 -0.74
C THR A 109 -12.93 -19.75 -1.60
N ARG A 110 -13.95 -20.38 -1.00
CA ARG A 110 -14.78 -21.41 -1.67
C ARG A 110 -16.26 -21.08 -1.56
N VAL A 111 -17.03 -21.55 -2.52
CA VAL A 111 -18.49 -21.59 -2.42
C VAL A 111 -18.93 -23.04 -2.30
N LEU A 112 -19.75 -23.33 -1.29
CA LEU A 112 -20.22 -24.67 -0.96
C LEU A 112 -21.74 -24.71 -1.04
N ALA A 113 -22.29 -25.82 -1.54
CA ALA A 113 -23.73 -26.09 -1.51
C ALA A 113 -24.01 -27.22 -0.53
N THR A 114 -25.03 -27.07 0.31
CA THR A 114 -25.43 -28.09 1.29
C THR A 114 -26.35 -29.17 0.70
N ALA A 115 -26.85 -28.95 -0.52
CA ALA A 115 -27.66 -29.88 -1.28
C ALA A 115 -27.23 -29.89 -2.76
N PRO A 116 -27.58 -30.94 -3.54
CA PRO A 116 -27.39 -30.92 -4.98
C PRO A 116 -28.22 -29.84 -5.67
N ILE A 117 -27.70 -29.28 -6.77
CA ILE A 117 -28.47 -28.40 -7.65
C ILE A 117 -29.30 -29.28 -8.59
N VAL A 118 -30.63 -29.13 -8.54
CA VAL A 118 -31.59 -29.89 -9.37
C VAL A 118 -32.38 -28.90 -10.22
N ASN A 119 -32.32 -29.04 -11.54
CA ASN A 119 -32.99 -28.16 -12.49
C ASN A 119 -32.68 -26.66 -12.28
N GLY A 120 -31.43 -26.33 -11.94
CA GLY A 120 -31.00 -24.96 -11.66
C GLY A 120 -31.47 -24.40 -10.31
N ARG A 121 -32.07 -25.23 -9.44
CA ARG A 121 -32.47 -24.86 -8.08
C ARG A 121 -31.64 -25.60 -7.05
N LEU A 122 -31.13 -24.85 -6.08
CA LEU A 122 -30.53 -25.40 -4.88
C LEU A 122 -31.60 -25.46 -3.77
N ASP A 123 -31.91 -26.66 -3.28
CA ASP A 123 -32.79 -26.87 -2.12
C ASP A 123 -31.98 -27.03 -0.83
N GLY A 124 -31.18 -26.00 -0.55
CA GLY A 124 -30.31 -25.93 0.61
C GLY A 124 -29.61 -24.58 0.66
N ASP A 125 -28.67 -24.46 1.59
CA ASP A 125 -27.84 -23.27 1.74
C ASP A 125 -26.68 -23.25 0.76
N LEU A 126 -26.38 -22.04 0.26
CA LEU A 126 -25.15 -21.69 -0.44
C LEU A 126 -24.25 -20.94 0.54
N ILE A 127 -23.05 -21.45 0.78
CA ILE A 127 -22.12 -20.96 1.81
C ILE A 127 -20.87 -20.40 1.14
N LEU A 128 -20.49 -19.17 1.51
CA LEU A 128 -19.17 -18.61 1.20
C LEU A 128 -18.21 -18.95 2.34
N GLU A 129 -17.31 -19.91 2.09
CA GLU A 129 -16.23 -20.28 3.01
C GLU A 129 -15.03 -19.37 2.76
N GLY A 130 -14.83 -18.39 3.63
CA GLY A 130 -13.74 -17.41 3.52
C GLY A 130 -12.37 -18.01 3.86
N GLY A 131 -11.41 -17.87 2.94
CA GLY A 131 -10.04 -18.36 3.12
C GLY A 131 -9.09 -17.41 3.83
N GLY A 132 -9.53 -16.18 4.15
CA GLY A 132 -8.67 -15.11 4.67
C GLY A 132 -7.93 -14.33 3.58
N ASP A 133 -8.35 -14.43 2.32
CA ASP A 133 -7.77 -13.67 1.21
C ASP A 133 -7.96 -12.15 1.41
N PRO A 134 -6.89 -11.38 1.68
CA PRO A 134 -6.99 -9.94 1.87
C PRO A 134 -7.21 -9.18 0.54
N THR A 135 -7.22 -9.89 -0.59
CA THR A 135 -7.40 -9.34 -1.94
C THR A 135 -8.74 -9.69 -2.58
N LEU A 136 -9.62 -10.43 -1.89
CA LEU A 136 -10.97 -10.74 -2.37
C LEU A 136 -11.77 -9.44 -2.56
N ASP A 137 -12.03 -9.08 -3.82
CA ASP A 137 -12.79 -7.91 -4.23
C ASP A 137 -14.09 -8.29 -4.97
N THR A 138 -14.79 -7.29 -5.50
CA THR A 138 -16.08 -7.50 -6.18
C THR A 138 -15.95 -8.30 -7.48
N ASP A 139 -14.83 -8.17 -8.19
CA ASP A 139 -14.60 -8.89 -9.45
C ASP A 139 -14.30 -10.37 -9.15
N ALA A 140 -13.45 -10.64 -8.16
CA ALA A 140 -13.20 -12.00 -7.68
C ALA A 140 -14.49 -12.66 -7.13
N MET A 141 -15.37 -11.90 -6.48
CA MET A 141 -16.70 -12.38 -6.09
C MET A 141 -17.58 -12.71 -7.29
N ALA A 142 -17.54 -11.92 -8.36
CA ALA A 142 -18.26 -12.21 -9.60
C ALA A 142 -17.73 -13.49 -10.27
N ASP A 143 -16.41 -13.69 -10.28
CA ASP A 143 -15.78 -14.91 -10.79
C ASP A 143 -16.24 -16.16 -10.01
N LEU A 144 -16.34 -16.07 -8.68
CA LEU A 144 -16.89 -17.16 -7.86
C LEU A 144 -18.34 -17.48 -8.23
N VAL A 145 -19.17 -16.48 -8.49
CA VAL A 145 -20.56 -16.67 -8.93
C VAL A 145 -20.61 -17.30 -10.32
N LEU A 146 -19.78 -16.84 -11.26
CA LEU A 146 -19.69 -17.38 -12.61
C LEU A 146 -19.18 -18.83 -12.64
N ALA A 147 -18.49 -19.27 -11.60
CA ALA A 147 -18.07 -20.66 -11.43
C ALA A 147 -19.19 -21.60 -10.97
N LEU A 148 -20.32 -21.09 -10.46
CA LEU A 148 -21.46 -21.89 -9.96
C LEU A 148 -22.39 -22.46 -11.07
N LYS A 149 -21.86 -22.66 -12.28
CA LYS A 149 -22.64 -23.12 -13.44
C LYS A 149 -23.30 -24.48 -13.22
#